data_AF-A0A4R6DZK8-F1
#
_entry.id   AF-A0A4R6DZK8-F1
#
_cell.length_a   1.000
_cell.length_b   1.000
_cell.length_c   1.000
_cell.angle_alpha   90.00
_cell.angle_beta   90.00
_cell.angle_gamma   90.00
#
_symmetry.space_group_name_H-M   'P 1'
#
loop_
_entity.id
_entity.type
_entity.pdbx_description
1 polymer ?
#
loop_
_entity_poly.entity_id
_entity_poly.type
_entity_poly.pdbx_seq_one_letter_code
_entity_poly.pdbx_strand_id
1 'polypeptide(L)'
;MDQVLRDPIWQFIGVLTSMLALVVAVLAIRYQQQRKALGYHLSFDSPVFYLFNKALRDRLVVTLDGNPVSGLSTREVSFFNLGNTPITPADFVEPLSVKFEDELRVLGVAVSDAHPENLGASVSNAGNTFVVSPVLLNPGDEFVLQFLVEEDREKYSDSPMVSGRIAGVQRLEARSSRPRARYRIEYYGFRAVRAAPYFVLGIIASWGASLVYRWIDATAK
;
A
#
# COMPACT_ATOMS: atom_id res chain seq x y z
N MET A 1 37.75 -6.59 -43.93
CA MET A 1 36.65 -6.59 -42.93
C MET A 1 36.69 -5.35 -42.04
N ASP A 2 37.87 -4.85 -41.66
CA ASP A 2 38.02 -3.71 -40.72
C ASP A 2 37.48 -2.35 -41.19
N GLN A 3 37.34 -2.14 -42.51
CA GLN A 3 36.80 -0.88 -43.04
C GLN A 3 35.28 -0.75 -42.85
N VAL A 4 34.55 -1.88 -42.80
CA VAL A 4 33.09 -1.89 -42.65
C VAL A 4 32.68 -1.46 -41.24
N LEU A 5 33.41 -1.88 -40.21
CA LEU A 5 33.14 -1.49 -38.81
C LEU A 5 33.53 -0.04 -38.48
N ARG A 6 34.31 0.61 -39.35
CA ARG A 6 34.71 2.03 -39.22
C ARG A 6 33.77 2.98 -39.97
N ASP A 7 32.80 2.45 -40.71
CA ASP A 7 31.80 3.27 -41.39
C ASP A 7 30.92 3.99 -40.34
N PRO A 8 30.80 5.33 -40.41
CA PRO A 8 29.91 6.10 -39.54
C PRO A 8 28.47 5.57 -39.49
N ILE A 9 27.99 4.97 -40.60
CA ILE A 9 26.64 4.40 -40.67
C ILE A 9 26.48 3.22 -39.71
N TRP A 10 27.46 2.30 -39.66
CA TRP A 10 27.42 1.14 -38.77
C TRP A 10 27.55 1.54 -37.30
N GLN A 11 28.32 2.58 -36.99
CA GLN A 11 28.40 3.13 -35.64
C GLN A 11 27.07 3.75 -35.20
N PHE A 12 26.39 4.49 -36.09
CA PHE A 12 25.08 5.07 -35.82
C PHE A 12 24.01 3.99 -35.57
N ILE A 13 23.97 2.95 -36.42
CA ILE A 13 23.06 1.80 -36.26
C ILE A 13 23.31 1.11 -34.92
N GLY A 14 24.59 0.92 -34.54
CA GLY A 14 24.97 0.32 -33.26
C GLY A 14 24.45 1.10 -32.04
N VAL A 15 24.58 2.43 -32.05
CA VAL A 15 24.06 3.30 -30.99
C VAL A 15 22.54 3.23 -30.92
N LEU A 16 21.85 3.31 -32.06
CA LEU A 16 20.39 3.28 -32.13
C LEU A 16 19.83 1.95 -31.60
N THR A 17 20.47 0.83 -31.99
CA THR A 17 20.10 -0.52 -31.53
C THR A 17 20.32 -0.67 -30.03
N SER A 18 21.44 -0.17 -29.51
CA SER A 18 21.75 -0.22 -28.07
C SER A 18 20.75 0.61 -27.25
N MET A 19 20.33 1.76 -27.78
CA MET A 19 19.32 2.61 -27.14
C MET A 19 17.96 1.93 -27.11
N LEU A 20 17.54 1.30 -28.22
CA LEU A 20 16.30 0.54 -28.28
C LEU A 20 16.31 -0.62 -27.29
N ALA A 21 17.41 -1.39 -27.24
CA ALA A 21 17.57 -2.50 -26.31
C ALA A 21 17.46 -2.04 -24.85
N LEU A 22 18.08 -0.90 -24.50
CA LEU A 22 17.98 -0.34 -23.15
C LEU A 22 16.55 0.09 -22.80
N VAL A 23 15.84 0.74 -23.73
CA VAL A 23 14.44 1.13 -23.54
C VAL A 23 13.56 -0.11 -23.30
N VAL A 24 13.70 -1.13 -24.14
CA VAL A 24 12.97 -2.39 -24.00
C VAL A 24 13.28 -3.06 -22.66
N ALA A 25 14.55 -3.12 -22.25
CA ALA A 25 14.96 -3.70 -20.97
C ALA A 25 14.34 -2.95 -19.78
N VAL A 26 14.37 -1.61 -19.79
CA VAL A 26 13.76 -0.78 -18.75
C VAL A 26 12.25 -1.01 -18.69
N LEU A 27 11.56 -1.03 -19.84
CA LEU A 27 10.12 -1.29 -19.89
C LEU A 27 9.77 -2.70 -19.39
N ALA A 28 10.54 -3.72 -19.78
CA ALA A 28 10.35 -5.08 -19.34
C ALA A 28 10.49 -5.21 -17.81
N ILE A 29 11.54 -4.62 -17.24
CA ILE A 29 11.76 -4.59 -15.79
C ILE A 29 10.59 -3.90 -15.08
N ARG A 30 10.11 -2.77 -15.60
CA ARG A 30 8.98 -2.03 -15.02
C ARG A 30 7.68 -2.82 -15.05
N TYR A 31 7.43 -3.56 -16.12
CA TYR A 31 6.25 -4.41 -16.24
C TYR A 31 6.35 -5.64 -15.33
N GLN A 32 7.54 -6.25 -15.24
CA GLN A 32 7.80 -7.39 -14.37
C GLN A 32 7.71 -7.05 -12.88
N GLN A 33 7.98 -5.80 -12.49
CA GLN A 33 7.93 -5.36 -11.10
C GLN A 33 6.52 -4.98 -10.62
N GLN A 34 5.47 -5.08 -11.45
CA GLN A 34 4.09 -4.86 -11.01
C GLN A 34 3.69 -5.93 -9.99
N ARG A 35 3.41 -5.52 -8.76
CA ARG A 35 3.08 -6.39 -7.65
C ARG A 35 1.89 -5.81 -6.89
N LYS A 36 0.79 -6.57 -6.87
CA LYS A 36 -0.31 -6.36 -5.92
C LYS A 36 0.04 -7.00 -4.59
N ALA A 37 -0.06 -6.24 -3.50
CA ALA A 37 0.12 -6.75 -2.15
C ALA A 37 -0.78 -5.96 -1.20
N LEU A 38 -1.54 -6.66 -0.37
CA LEU A 38 -2.35 -6.05 0.67
C LEU A 38 -1.81 -6.46 2.03
N GLY A 39 -1.55 -5.48 2.88
CA GLY A 39 -1.15 -5.71 4.26
C GLY A 39 -2.26 -5.36 5.23
N TYR A 40 -2.17 -5.94 6.43
CA TYR A 40 -2.97 -5.50 7.56
C TYR A 40 -2.12 -5.41 8.83
N HIS A 41 -2.59 -4.59 9.77
CA HIS A 41 -1.98 -4.44 11.09
C HIS A 41 -3.07 -4.45 12.16
N LEU A 42 -2.84 -5.21 13.23
CA LEU A 42 -3.70 -5.28 14.40
C LEU A 42 -3.08 -4.43 15.51
N SER A 43 -3.84 -3.47 16.02
CA SER A 43 -3.51 -2.72 17.24
C SER A 43 -4.57 -2.99 18.30
N PHE A 44 -4.10 -3.40 19.47
CA PHE A 44 -4.96 -3.60 20.64
C PHE A 44 -4.80 -2.36 21.51
N ASP A 45 -5.68 -1.39 21.30
CA ASP A 45 -5.62 -0.16 22.05
C ASP A 45 -6.20 -0.34 23.45
N SER A 46 -5.70 0.53 24.30
CA SER A 46 -5.84 0.48 25.75
C SER A 46 -7.32 0.53 26.17
N PRO A 47 -7.67 0.07 27.38
CA PRO A 47 -9.01 0.23 27.92
C PRO A 47 -9.46 1.69 27.79
N VAL A 48 -10.71 1.92 27.37
CA VAL A 48 -11.26 3.26 27.14
C VAL A 48 -11.07 4.15 28.38
N PHE A 49 -11.10 3.55 29.57
CA PHE A 49 -10.69 4.18 30.82
C PHE A 49 -10.00 3.17 31.73
N TYR A 50 -8.95 3.61 32.42
CA TYR A 50 -8.23 2.82 33.41
C TYR A 50 -8.29 3.48 34.78
N LEU A 51 -8.98 2.84 35.72
CA LEU A 51 -8.97 3.22 37.14
C LEU A 51 -8.12 2.20 37.90
N PHE A 52 -7.09 2.60 38.63
CA PHE A 52 -6.22 1.67 39.37
C PHE A 52 -6.83 1.16 40.68
N ASN A 53 -7.66 1.97 41.34
CA ASN A 53 -8.27 1.65 42.62
C ASN A 53 -9.54 0.80 42.44
N LYS A 54 -9.57 -0.41 43.02
CA LYS A 54 -10.71 -1.32 42.95
C LYS A 54 -11.98 -0.73 43.58
N ALA A 55 -11.87 -0.10 44.74
CA ALA A 55 -13.02 0.49 45.44
C ALA A 55 -13.69 1.65 44.66
N LEU A 56 -12.93 2.35 43.81
CA LEU A 56 -13.48 3.38 42.90
C LEU A 56 -14.04 2.77 41.61
N ARG A 57 -13.43 1.70 41.10
CA ARG A 57 -13.95 0.95 39.93
C ARG A 57 -15.33 0.37 40.19
N ASP A 58 -15.52 -0.27 41.34
CA ASP A 58 -16.78 -0.95 41.67
C ASP A 58 -17.95 0.04 41.84
N ARG A 59 -17.66 1.34 41.94
CA ARG A 59 -18.64 2.43 42.01
C ARG A 59 -18.92 3.09 40.66
N LEU A 60 -18.10 2.82 39.64
CA LEU A 60 -18.24 3.41 38.32
C LEU A 60 -19.11 2.50 37.45
N VAL A 61 -20.26 3.01 37.03
CA VAL A 61 -21.12 2.36 36.04
C VAL A 61 -20.95 3.09 34.72
N VAL A 62 -20.46 2.38 33.70
CA VAL A 62 -20.44 2.89 32.34
C VAL A 62 -21.63 2.31 31.60
N THR A 63 -22.33 3.16 30.86
CA THR A 63 -23.47 2.76 30.05
C THR A 63 -23.23 3.13 28.60
N LEU A 64 -23.66 2.25 27.70
CA LEU A 64 -23.73 2.49 26.26
C LEU A 64 -25.18 2.28 25.83
N ASP A 65 -25.78 3.31 25.24
CA ASP A 65 -27.21 3.32 24.86
C ASP A 65 -28.15 2.89 26.00
N GLY A 66 -27.82 3.31 27.23
CA GLY A 66 -28.59 2.99 28.44
C GLY A 66 -28.32 1.60 29.03
N ASN A 67 -27.53 0.75 28.37
CA ASN A 67 -27.18 -0.57 28.88
C ASN A 67 -25.83 -0.52 29.63
N PRO A 68 -25.72 -1.09 30.83
CA PRO A 68 -24.46 -1.16 31.54
C PRO A 68 -23.47 -2.04 30.76
N VAL A 69 -22.25 -1.53 30.62
CA VAL A 69 -21.14 -2.22 29.95
C VAL A 69 -19.91 -2.19 30.85
N SER A 70 -19.12 -3.26 30.81
CA SER A 70 -17.92 -3.44 31.62
C SER A 70 -16.71 -3.76 30.75
N GLY A 71 -15.52 -3.31 31.15
CA GLY A 71 -14.30 -3.71 30.42
C GLY A 71 -14.22 -3.22 28.96
N LEU A 72 -14.69 -2.00 28.68
CA LEU A 72 -14.57 -1.40 27.35
C LEU A 72 -13.12 -1.27 26.91
N SER A 73 -12.82 -1.82 25.74
CA SER A 73 -11.55 -1.65 25.03
C SER A 73 -11.79 -1.37 23.55
N THR A 74 -10.78 -0.80 22.90
CA THR A 74 -10.82 -0.53 21.46
C THR A 74 -9.81 -1.41 20.75
N ARG A 75 -10.21 -2.01 19.64
CA ARG A 75 -9.31 -2.78 18.78
C ARG A 75 -9.32 -2.17 17.39
N GLU A 76 -8.14 -2.05 16.78
CA GLU A 76 -8.00 -1.45 15.47
C GLU A 76 -7.41 -2.44 14.47
N VAL A 77 -8.01 -2.48 13.28
CA VAL A 77 -7.50 -3.24 12.14
C VAL A 77 -7.26 -2.26 11.01
N SER A 78 -5.99 -2.09 10.65
CA SER A 78 -5.57 -1.22 9.54
C SER A 78 -5.33 -2.06 8.31
N PHE A 79 -5.82 -1.62 7.16
CA PHE A 79 -5.59 -2.24 5.85
C PHE A 79 -4.89 -1.25 4.94
N PHE A 80 -3.88 -1.70 4.20
CA PHE A 80 -3.09 -0.83 3.34
C PHE A 80 -2.55 -1.57 2.12
N ASN A 81 -2.53 -0.89 0.97
CA ASN A 81 -1.91 -1.42 -0.24
C ASN A 81 -0.38 -1.28 -0.15
N LEU A 82 0.29 -2.41 0.05
CA LEU A 82 1.76 -2.55 0.09
C LEU A 82 2.39 -2.70 -1.29
N GLY A 83 1.57 -2.94 -2.31
CA GLY A 83 1.99 -3.12 -3.69
C GLY A 83 2.28 -1.79 -4.38
N ASN A 84 2.73 -1.89 -5.63
CA ASN A 84 2.91 -0.75 -6.54
C ASN A 84 1.86 -0.73 -7.67
N THR A 85 0.84 -1.58 -7.55
CA THR A 85 -0.28 -1.68 -8.48
C THR A 85 -1.59 -1.43 -7.70
N PRO A 86 -2.53 -0.66 -8.25
CA PRO A 86 -3.84 -0.48 -7.63
C PRO A 86 -4.60 -1.80 -7.44
N ILE A 87 -5.37 -1.87 -6.35
CA ILE A 87 -6.35 -2.92 -6.08
C ILE A 87 -7.72 -2.30 -6.31
N THR A 88 -8.39 -2.71 -7.38
CA THR A 88 -9.70 -2.19 -7.76
C THR A 88 -10.83 -2.96 -7.08
N PRO A 89 -12.06 -2.42 -6.98
CA PRO A 89 -13.20 -3.17 -6.45
C PRO A 89 -13.46 -4.51 -7.15
N ALA A 90 -13.15 -4.61 -8.45
CA ALA A 90 -13.29 -5.85 -9.23
C ALA A 90 -12.22 -6.91 -8.89
N ASP A 91 -11.11 -6.53 -8.24
CA ASP A 91 -10.08 -7.48 -7.83
C ASP A 91 -10.48 -8.29 -6.59
N PHE A 92 -11.49 -7.86 -5.83
CA PHE A 92 -11.97 -8.58 -4.65
C PHE A 92 -12.81 -9.78 -5.09
N VAL A 93 -12.19 -10.96 -5.05
CA VAL A 93 -12.89 -12.25 -5.24
C VAL A 93 -13.71 -12.57 -3.99
N GLU A 94 -13.14 -12.29 -2.82
CA GLU A 94 -13.83 -12.28 -1.54
C GLU A 94 -13.51 -10.95 -0.83
N PRO A 95 -14.52 -10.28 -0.24
CA PRO A 95 -14.30 -9.02 0.46
C PRO A 95 -13.37 -9.21 1.66
N LEU A 96 -12.75 -8.13 2.11
CA LEU A 96 -11.99 -8.16 3.36
C LEU A 96 -12.95 -8.36 4.51
N SER A 97 -12.60 -9.24 5.44
CA SER A 97 -13.39 -9.43 6.64
C SER A 97 -12.53 -9.57 7.87
N VAL A 98 -13.08 -9.11 9.00
CA VAL A 98 -12.51 -9.25 10.33
C VAL A 98 -13.51 -10.04 11.15
N LYS A 99 -13.11 -11.22 11.62
CA LYS A 99 -13.94 -12.10 12.45
C LYS A 99 -13.39 -12.15 13.88
N PHE A 100 -14.25 -11.89 14.85
CA PHE A 100 -13.96 -12.09 16.26
C PHE A 100 -14.51 -13.43 16.74
N GLU A 101 -14.01 -13.93 17.86
CA GLU A 101 -14.55 -15.12 18.53
C GLU A 101 -15.92 -14.83 19.12
N ASP A 102 -16.84 -15.79 19.07
CA ASP A 102 -18.26 -15.62 19.43
C ASP A 102 -18.47 -15.15 20.89
N GLU A 103 -17.47 -15.34 21.74
CA GLU A 103 -17.48 -14.95 23.15
C GLU A 103 -17.16 -13.46 23.36
N LEU A 104 -16.47 -12.83 22.41
CA LEU A 104 -16.17 -11.40 22.46
C LEU A 104 -17.34 -10.60 21.91
N ARG A 105 -17.93 -9.76 22.76
CA ARG A 105 -19.02 -8.89 22.36
C ARG A 105 -18.49 -7.61 21.73
N VAL A 106 -18.64 -7.50 20.41
CA VAL A 106 -18.36 -6.27 19.67
C VAL A 106 -19.57 -5.35 19.74
N LEU A 107 -19.39 -4.19 20.35
CA LEU A 107 -20.45 -3.20 20.59
C LEU A 107 -20.64 -2.26 19.40
N GLY A 108 -19.59 -2.04 18.61
CA GLY A 108 -19.65 -1.19 17.42
C GLY A 108 -18.39 -1.24 16.58
N VAL A 109 -18.51 -0.77 15.35
CA VAL A 109 -17.39 -0.61 14.41
C VAL A 109 -17.55 0.69 13.64
N ALA A 110 -16.44 1.36 13.35
CA ALA A 110 -16.40 2.51 12.46
C ALA A 110 -15.10 2.51 11.65
N VAL A 111 -15.10 3.20 10.50
CA VAL A 111 -13.87 3.60 9.83
C VAL A 111 -13.33 4.82 10.57
N SER A 112 -12.24 4.68 11.31
CA SER A 112 -11.71 5.74 12.19
C SER A 112 -10.69 6.66 11.51
N ASP A 113 -9.93 6.13 10.54
CA ASP A 113 -8.96 6.88 9.74
C ASP A 113 -8.96 6.32 8.30
N ALA A 114 -8.72 7.18 7.33
CA ALA A 114 -8.59 6.82 5.92
C ALA A 114 -7.64 7.79 5.22
N HIS A 115 -6.74 7.24 4.42
CA HIS A 115 -5.82 8.00 3.59
C HIS A 115 -5.86 7.47 2.16
N PRO A 116 -6.29 8.29 1.18
CA PRO A 116 -6.86 9.63 1.35
C PRO A 116 -8.22 9.61 2.08
N GLU A 117 -8.65 10.75 2.65
CA GLU A 117 -9.89 10.82 3.45
C GLU A 117 -11.16 10.42 2.66
N ASN A 118 -11.13 10.57 1.34
CA ASN A 118 -12.23 10.26 0.42
C ASN A 118 -12.19 8.83 -0.14
N LEU A 119 -11.46 7.90 0.49
CA LEU A 119 -11.32 6.52 0.02
C LEU A 119 -12.65 5.75 -0.03
N GLY A 120 -13.64 6.15 0.76
CA GLY A 120 -15.00 5.60 0.71
C GLY A 120 -15.10 4.17 1.25
N ALA A 121 -14.16 3.75 2.11
CA ALA A 121 -14.24 2.49 2.82
C ALA A 121 -15.52 2.45 3.67
N SER A 122 -16.22 1.33 3.63
CA SER A 122 -17.42 1.10 4.43
C SER A 122 -17.40 -0.32 4.96
N VAL A 123 -17.96 -0.50 6.15
CA VAL A 123 -18.02 -1.78 6.85
C VAL A 123 -19.48 -2.12 7.16
N SER A 124 -19.82 -3.38 6.96
CA SER A 124 -21.09 -3.98 7.36
C SER A 124 -20.82 -5.13 8.31
N ASN A 125 -21.80 -5.51 9.11
CA ASN A 125 -21.68 -6.61 10.07
C ASN A 125 -22.65 -7.75 9.74
N ALA A 126 -22.17 -8.98 9.88
CA ALA A 126 -22.95 -10.21 9.82
C ALA A 126 -22.59 -11.05 11.06
N GLY A 127 -23.33 -10.85 12.15
CA GLY A 127 -22.97 -11.41 13.45
C GLY A 127 -21.62 -10.87 13.94
N ASN A 128 -20.67 -11.76 14.23
CA ASN A 128 -19.33 -11.39 14.70
C ASN A 128 -18.28 -11.30 13.58
N THR A 129 -18.75 -11.21 12.33
CA THR A 129 -17.91 -11.01 11.14
C THR A 129 -18.22 -9.65 10.53
N PHE A 130 -17.18 -8.84 10.36
CA PHE A 130 -17.26 -7.48 9.85
C PHE A 130 -16.67 -7.44 8.45
N VAL A 131 -17.50 -7.13 7.46
CA VAL A 131 -17.15 -7.22 6.04
C VAL A 131 -17.00 -5.82 5.48
N VAL A 132 -15.83 -5.56 4.90
CA VAL A 132 -15.53 -4.30 4.20
C VAL A 132 -16.01 -4.40 2.76
N SER A 133 -16.78 -3.41 2.32
CA SER A 133 -17.19 -3.31 0.91
C SER A 133 -15.95 -3.17 0.01
N PRO A 134 -15.89 -3.84 -1.15
CA PRO A 134 -14.81 -3.68 -2.11
C PRO A 134 -14.54 -2.20 -2.43
N VAL A 135 -13.29 -1.77 -2.31
CA VAL A 135 -12.88 -0.36 -2.41
C VAL A 135 -11.61 -0.23 -3.23
N LEU A 136 -11.44 0.90 -3.94
CA LEU A 136 -10.21 1.19 -4.67
C LEU A 136 -9.09 1.53 -3.68
N LEU A 137 -8.00 0.77 -3.73
CA LEU A 137 -6.78 1.03 -2.95
C LEU A 137 -5.61 1.23 -3.91
N ASN A 138 -5.18 2.46 -4.10
CA ASN A 138 -3.93 2.78 -4.79
C ASN A 138 -2.73 2.43 -3.91
N PRO A 139 -1.52 2.30 -4.50
CA PRO A 139 -0.29 2.18 -3.71
C PRO A 139 -0.20 3.27 -2.64
N GLY A 140 0.03 2.87 -1.39
CA GLY A 140 0.10 3.78 -0.25
C GLY A 140 -1.24 4.16 0.38
N ASP A 141 -2.37 3.82 -0.23
CA ASP A 141 -3.69 4.04 0.38
C ASP A 141 -3.87 3.12 1.61
N GLU A 142 -4.49 3.66 2.66
CA GLU A 142 -4.73 3.00 3.95
C GLU A 142 -6.12 3.37 4.50
N PHE A 143 -6.75 2.45 5.22
CA PHE A 143 -7.88 2.77 6.10
C PHE A 143 -7.83 1.93 7.38
N VAL A 144 -8.46 2.44 8.42
CA VAL A 144 -8.49 1.83 9.76
C VAL A 144 -9.93 1.57 10.16
N LEU A 145 -10.21 0.32 10.52
CA LEU A 145 -11.42 -0.05 11.23
C LEU A 145 -11.14 -0.01 12.73
N GLN A 146 -11.95 0.72 13.48
CA GLN A 146 -11.92 0.74 14.93
C GLN A 146 -13.17 0.03 15.47
N PHE A 147 -12.92 -0.92 16.35
CA PHE A 147 -13.93 -1.75 17.00
C PHE A 147 -14.00 -1.37 18.46
N LEU A 148 -15.21 -1.12 18.94
CA LEU A 148 -15.50 -1.01 20.37
C LEU A 148 -15.92 -2.39 20.86
N VAL A 149 -15.20 -2.96 21.82
CA VAL A 149 -15.46 -4.30 22.33
C VAL A 149 -15.64 -4.29 23.85
N GLU A 150 -16.49 -5.21 24.32
CA GLU A 150 -16.66 -5.51 25.74
C GLU A 150 -15.80 -6.74 26.06
N GLU A 151 -14.73 -6.55 26.83
CA GLU A 151 -13.78 -7.61 27.18
C GLU A 151 -13.82 -7.90 28.68
N ASP A 152 -13.88 -9.18 29.03
CA ASP A 152 -13.67 -9.60 30.41
C ASP A 152 -12.19 -9.42 30.76
N ARG A 153 -11.90 -8.56 31.74
CA ARG A 153 -10.52 -8.20 32.11
C ARG A 153 -9.70 -9.38 32.65
N GLU A 154 -10.35 -10.47 33.05
CA GLU A 154 -9.68 -11.69 33.51
C GLU A 154 -9.38 -12.68 32.38
N LYS A 155 -10.03 -12.53 31.21
CA LYS A 155 -9.86 -13.40 30.05
C LYS A 155 -9.20 -12.62 28.91
N TYR A 156 -7.97 -12.99 28.55
CA TYR A 156 -7.34 -12.45 27.35
C TYR A 156 -8.16 -12.84 26.13
N SER A 157 -8.68 -11.86 25.39
CA SER A 157 -9.35 -12.12 24.11
C SER A 157 -8.33 -12.28 22.98
N ASP A 158 -8.47 -13.38 22.25
CA ASP A 158 -7.67 -13.70 21.08
C ASP A 158 -7.72 -12.60 20.01
N SER A 159 -6.70 -12.60 19.16
CA SER A 159 -6.62 -11.66 18.04
C SER A 159 -7.70 -11.97 17.01
N PRO A 160 -8.40 -10.96 16.45
CA PRO A 160 -9.38 -11.22 15.40
C PRO A 160 -8.73 -11.85 14.17
N MET A 161 -9.46 -12.74 13.52
CA MET A 161 -9.04 -13.35 12.27
C MET A 161 -9.36 -12.40 11.11
N VAL A 162 -8.33 -12.01 10.38
CA VAL A 162 -8.46 -11.19 9.16
C VAL A 162 -8.39 -12.08 7.93
N SER A 163 -9.36 -11.97 7.03
CA SER A 163 -9.43 -12.76 5.80
C SER A 163 -9.88 -11.92 4.60
N GLY A 164 -9.72 -12.50 3.42
CA GLY A 164 -10.13 -11.91 2.13
C GLY A 164 -9.32 -12.48 0.98
N ARG A 165 -9.85 -12.37 -0.24
CA ARG A 165 -9.21 -12.90 -1.46
C ARG A 165 -9.21 -11.84 -2.54
N ILE A 166 -8.01 -11.46 -2.98
CA ILE A 166 -7.79 -10.43 -4.00
C ILE A 166 -7.03 -11.04 -5.17
N ALA A 167 -7.48 -10.78 -6.39
CA ALA A 167 -6.83 -11.21 -7.62
C ALA A 167 -5.39 -10.67 -7.69
N GLY A 168 -4.43 -11.56 -7.91
CA GLY A 168 -3.01 -11.22 -7.94
C GLY A 168 -2.35 -11.02 -6.57
N VAL A 169 -3.08 -11.19 -5.46
CA VAL A 169 -2.52 -11.21 -4.10
C VAL A 169 -2.53 -12.65 -3.58
N GLN A 170 -1.35 -13.21 -3.28
CA GLN A 170 -1.24 -14.59 -2.80
C GLN A 170 -1.78 -14.78 -1.38
N ARG A 171 -1.47 -13.82 -0.50
CA ARG A 171 -1.89 -13.81 0.91
C ARG A 171 -1.90 -12.39 1.45
N LEU A 172 -2.76 -12.14 2.45
CA LEU A 172 -2.72 -10.91 3.23
C LEU A 172 -1.46 -10.90 4.11
N GLU A 173 -0.72 -9.80 4.09
CA GLU A 173 0.53 -9.66 4.85
C GLU A 173 0.27 -9.06 6.22
N ALA A 174 0.29 -9.88 7.27
CA ALA A 174 0.27 -9.38 8.65
C ALA A 174 1.54 -8.57 8.94
N ARG A 175 1.37 -7.35 9.46
CA ARG A 175 2.47 -6.46 9.87
C ARG A 175 2.40 -6.21 11.37
N SER A 176 3.56 -6.16 12.01
CA SER A 176 3.70 -5.85 13.45
C SER A 176 3.53 -4.37 13.78
N SER A 177 3.53 -3.49 12.78
CA SER A 177 3.26 -2.05 12.92
C SER A 177 2.62 -1.50 11.65
N ARG A 178 1.86 -0.40 11.78
CA ARG A 178 1.50 0.43 10.62
C ARG A 178 2.79 0.86 9.92
N PRO A 179 2.82 0.92 8.58
CA PRO A 179 3.97 1.47 7.86
C PRO A 179 4.30 2.87 8.42
N ARG A 180 5.40 3.00 9.18
CA ARG A 180 5.85 4.29 9.78
C ARG A 180 6.17 5.37 8.75
N ALA A 181 6.19 5.02 7.46
CA ALA A 181 6.49 5.91 6.36
C ALA A 181 5.24 6.61 5.84
N ARG A 182 4.57 7.41 6.69
CA ARG A 182 3.43 8.23 6.28
C ARG A 182 3.78 9.20 5.14
N TYR A 183 5.07 9.51 4.86
CA TYR A 183 5.52 10.41 3.77
C TYR A 183 6.98 10.22 3.25
N ARG A 184 7.62 9.04 3.35
CA ARG A 184 9.05 8.86 2.95
C ARG A 184 9.23 7.51 2.25
N ILE A 185 9.19 7.38 0.92
CA ILE A 185 10.25 7.72 -0.06
C ILE A 185 9.67 7.71 -1.50
N GLU A 186 8.35 7.74 -1.69
CA GLU A 186 7.79 7.55 -3.04
C GLU A 186 7.94 8.79 -3.96
N TYR A 187 8.12 9.98 -3.41
CA TYR A 187 8.23 11.21 -4.23
C TYR A 187 9.58 11.39 -4.94
N TYR A 188 10.70 10.93 -4.37
CA TYR A 188 12.04 11.20 -4.90
C TYR A 188 12.62 10.03 -5.70
N GLY A 189 12.41 8.77 -5.28
CA GLY A 189 12.83 7.61 -6.07
C GLY A 189 12.07 7.50 -7.39
N PHE A 190 10.76 7.81 -7.37
CA PHE A 190 9.90 7.68 -8.55
C PHE A 190 10.16 8.76 -9.61
N ARG A 191 10.57 9.99 -9.21
CA ARG A 191 11.00 11.04 -10.14
C ARG A 191 12.41 10.82 -10.68
N ALA A 192 13.38 10.40 -9.85
CA ALA A 192 14.75 10.17 -10.31
C ALA A 192 14.84 9.03 -11.35
N VAL A 193 14.11 7.94 -11.16
CA VAL A 193 14.12 6.80 -12.10
C VAL A 193 13.26 7.08 -13.35
N ARG A 194 12.27 7.99 -13.28
CA ARG A 194 11.58 8.51 -14.48
C ARG A 194 12.44 9.53 -15.25
N ALA A 195 13.29 10.29 -14.57
CA ALA A 195 14.21 11.26 -15.17
C ALA A 195 15.44 10.61 -15.83
N ALA A 196 15.87 9.45 -15.35
CA ALA A 196 17.03 8.71 -15.87
C ALA A 196 17.04 8.51 -17.41
N PRO A 197 15.95 8.03 -18.06
CA PRO A 197 15.94 7.94 -19.52
C PRO A 197 16.05 9.30 -20.22
N TYR A 198 15.50 10.37 -19.65
CA TYR A 198 15.64 11.73 -20.21
C TYR A 198 17.05 12.30 -20.03
N PHE A 199 17.73 11.98 -18.91
CA PHE A 199 19.14 12.31 -18.71
C PHE A 199 20.04 11.59 -19.71
N VAL A 200 19.79 10.30 -19.95
CA VAL A 200 20.52 9.51 -20.95
C VAL A 200 20.25 10.05 -22.36
N LEU A 201 18.99 10.34 -22.72
CA LEU A 201 18.63 10.96 -23.99
C LEU A 201 19.26 12.36 -24.16
N GLY A 202 19.33 13.16 -23.10
CA GLY A 202 19.95 14.49 -23.12
C GLY A 202 21.45 14.46 -23.36
N ILE A 203 22.17 13.55 -22.69
CA ILE A 203 23.62 13.34 -22.92
C ILE A 203 23.86 12.87 -24.37
N ILE A 204 23.04 11.96 -24.86
CA ILE A 204 23.15 11.41 -26.23
C ILE A 204 22.81 12.46 -27.29
N ALA A 205 21.78 13.28 -27.09
CA ALA A 205 21.42 14.37 -28.02
C ALA A 205 22.54 15.42 -28.10
N SER A 206 23.15 15.76 -26.97
CA SER A 206 24.31 16.66 -26.91
C SER A 206 25.52 16.09 -27.67
N TRP A 207 25.80 14.79 -27.50
CA TRP A 207 26.90 14.12 -28.19
C TRP A 207 26.64 13.95 -29.69
N GLY A 208 25.42 13.56 -30.08
CA GLY A 208 25.00 13.42 -31.47
C GLY A 208 25.02 14.74 -32.24
N ALA A 209 24.56 15.83 -31.62
CA ALA A 209 24.65 17.17 -32.20
C ALA A 209 26.10 17.58 -32.48
N SER A 210 27.03 17.24 -31.59
CA SER A 210 28.46 17.54 -31.79
C SER A 210 29.08 16.78 -32.98
N LEU A 211 28.61 15.56 -33.27
CA LEU A 211 29.06 14.76 -34.41
C LEU A 211 28.48 15.27 -35.73
N VAL A 212 27.20 15.64 -35.75
CA VAL A 212 26.56 16.24 -36.92
C VAL A 212 27.21 17.58 -37.25
N TYR A 213 27.49 18.42 -36.25
CA TYR A 213 28.17 19.70 -36.46
C TYR A 213 29.55 19.51 -37.10
N ARG A 214 30.35 18.55 -36.61
CA ARG A 214 31.66 18.22 -37.20
C ARG A 214 31.56 17.68 -38.62
N TRP A 215 30.50 16.95 -38.95
CA TRP A 215 30.27 16.43 -40.30
C TRP A 215 29.88 17.54 -41.28
N ILE A 216 29.03 18.49 -40.87
CA ILE A 216 28.68 19.68 -41.67
C ILE A 216 29.93 20.52 -41.92
N ASP A 217 30.75 20.80 -40.91
CA ASP A 217 32.00 21.55 -41.07
C ASP A 217 33.01 20.83 -41.98
N ALA A 218 33.04 19.50 -41.97
CA ALA A 218 33.92 18.71 -42.81
C ALA A 218 33.47 18.62 -44.28
N THR A 219 32.18 18.80 -44.54
CA THR A 219 31.58 18.76 -45.89
C THR A 219 31.41 20.16 -46.51
N ALA A 220 31.53 21.22 -45.70
CA ALA A 220 31.54 22.61 -46.15
C ALA A 220 32.92 23.12 -46.62
N LYS A 221 33.95 22.27 -46.65
CA LYS A 221 35.26 22.51 -47.27
C LYS A 221 35.39 21.71 -48.56
#